data_AF-A0A7K5CPL0-F1
#
_entry.id   AF-A0A7K5CPL0-F1
#
_cell.length_a   1.000
_cell.length_b   1.000
_cell.length_c   1.000
_cell.angle_alpha   90.00
_cell.angle_beta   90.00
_cell.angle_gamma   90.00
#
_symmetry.space_group_name_H-M   'P 1'
#
loop_
_entity.id
_entity.type
_entity.pdbx_description
1 polymer ?
#
loop_
_entity_poly.entity_id
_entity_poly.type
_entity_poly.pdbx_seq_one_letter_code
_entity_poly.pdbx_strand_id
1 'polypeptide(L)' 'TSLERVPLFPARAPSRVRVALDYERGQVAFFDADDRSLIFAFPAASFEGQRVRPWFLVWGEGSRLSLCP' A
#
# COMPACT_ATOMS: atom_id res chain seq x y z
N THR A 1 -15.52 -9.11 -10.78
CA THR A 1 -14.25 -8.45 -11.15
C THR A 1 -13.13 -9.38 -10.74
N SER A 2 -12.24 -9.75 -11.65
CA SER A 2 -11.15 -10.67 -11.31
C SER A 2 -10.20 -9.98 -10.34
N LEU A 3 -9.86 -10.63 -9.22
CA LEU A 3 -8.76 -10.21 -8.35
C LEU A 3 -7.45 -10.55 -9.07
N GLU A 4 -7.10 -9.75 -10.07
CA GLU A 4 -5.82 -9.90 -10.74
C GLU A 4 -4.71 -9.60 -9.74
N ARG A 5 -3.88 -10.61 -9.48
CA ARG A 5 -2.73 -10.47 -8.58
C ARG A 5 -1.54 -10.03 -9.43
N VAL A 6 -1.02 -8.85 -9.16
CA VAL A 6 0.24 -8.37 -9.76
C VAL A 6 1.40 -8.86 -8.88
N PRO A 7 2.28 -9.75 -9.38
CA PRO A 7 3.46 -10.14 -8.63
C PRO A 7 4.43 -8.96 -8.55
N LEU A 8 4.94 -8.69 -7.35
CA LEU A 8 5.94 -7.65 -7.09
C LEU A 8 7.30 -8.31 -6.83
N PHE A 9 8.36 -7.73 -7.38
CA PHE A 9 9.74 -8.23 -7.25
C PHE A 9 10.67 -7.15 -6.71
N PRO A 10 10.50 -6.72 -5.44
CA PRO A 10 11.40 -5.76 -4.85
C PRO A 10 12.78 -6.38 -4.66
N ALA A 11 13.85 -5.60 -4.84
CA ALA A 11 15.23 -6.07 -4.66
C ALA A 11 15.52 -6.59 -3.24
N ARG A 12 14.75 -6.10 -2.26
CA ARG A 12 14.75 -6.55 -0.86
C ARG A 12 13.32 -6.54 -0.31
N ALA A 13 13.04 -7.36 0.69
CA ALA A 13 11.79 -7.24 1.43
C ALA A 13 11.80 -5.92 2.25
N PRO A 14 10.77 -5.06 2.10
CA PRO A 14 10.72 -3.81 2.87
C PRO A 14 10.47 -4.10 4.35
N SER A 15 11.26 -3.47 5.23
CA SER A 15 11.07 -3.55 6.68
C SER A 15 9.89 -2.70 7.15
N ARG A 16 9.64 -1.61 6.41
CA ARG A 16 8.61 -0.61 6.68
C ARG A 16 8.08 -0.09 5.35
N VAL A 17 6.76 -0.01 5.26
CA VAL A 17 6.07 0.46 4.05
C VAL A 17 5.35 1.76 4.36
N ARG A 18 5.55 2.77 3.52
CA ARG A 18 4.71 3.98 3.51
C ARG A 18 3.58 3.79 2.51
N VAL A 19 2.36 4.03 2.95
CA VAL A 19 1.18 4.11 2.08
C VAL A 19 0.81 5.58 1.92
N ALA A 20 0.70 6.05 0.68
CA ALA A 20 0.28 7.40 0.36
C ALA A 20 -1.07 7.37 -0.37
N LEU A 21 -1.99 8.22 0.08
CA LEU A 21 -3.27 8.47 -0.55
C LEU A 21 -3.25 9.90 -1.11
N ASP A 22 -3.47 10.02 -2.41
CA ASP A 22 -3.81 11.29 -3.06
C ASP A 22 -5.29 11.19 -3.46
N TYR A 23 -6.17 11.77 -2.64
CA TYR A 23 -7.61 11.65 -2.80
C TYR A 23 -8.09 12.33 -4.08
N GLU A 24 -7.63 13.55 -4.32
CA GLU A 24 -8.03 14.38 -5.47
C GLU A 24 -7.60 13.75 -6.79
N ARG A 25 -6.41 13.12 -6.83
CA ARG A 25 -5.91 12.44 -8.03
C ARG A 25 -6.36 10.99 -8.13
N GLY A 26 -7.13 10.48 -7.16
CA GLY A 26 -7.63 9.11 -7.21
C GLY A 26 -6.55 8.04 -7.07
N GLN A 27 -5.44 8.33 -6.39
CA GLN A 27 -4.24 7.50 -6.42
C GLN A 27 -3.86 6.96 -5.03
N VAL A 28 -3.43 5.69 -5.00
CA VAL A 28 -2.79 5.07 -3.84
C VAL A 28 -1.45 4.50 -4.29
N ALA A 29 -0.38 4.81 -3.54
CA ALA A 29 0.96 4.33 -3.82
C ALA A 29 1.66 3.80 -2.56
N PHE A 30 2.52 2.81 -2.76
CA PHE A 30 3.29 2.10 -1.75
C PHE A 30 4.77 2.35 -1.99
N PHE A 31 5.49 2.68 -0.92
CA PHE A 31 6.92 2.99 -0.97
C PHE A 31 7.66 2.21 0.11
N ASP A 32 8.90 1.82 -0.18
CA ASP A 32 9.85 1.45 0.86
C ASP A 32 10.13 2.73 1.67
N ALA A 33 9.87 2.69 2.98
CA ALA A 33 9.95 3.88 3.81
C ALA A 33 11.40 4.31 4.10
N ASP A 34 12.36 3.41 3.93
CA ASP A 34 13.76 3.65 4.28
C ASP A 34 14.51 4.35 3.15
N ASP A 35 14.31 3.90 1.89
CA ASP A 35 14.93 4.52 0.71
C ASP A 35 13.99 5.33 -0.18
N ARG A 36 12.68 5.35 0.15
CA ARG A 36 11.63 6.10 -0.57
C ARG A 36 11.39 5.60 -1.99
N SER A 37 11.90 4.42 -2.35
CA SER A 37 11.63 3.82 -3.65
C SER A 37 10.16 3.42 -3.79
N LEU A 38 9.63 3.55 -5.01
CA LEU A 38 8.27 3.11 -5.33
C LEU A 38 8.23 1.58 -5.36
N ILE A 39 7.36 0.99 -4.54
CA ILE A 39 7.04 -0.44 -4.59
C ILE A 39 5.96 -0.67 -5.65
N PHE A 40 4.86 0.08 -5.55
CA PHE A 40 3.73 -0.05 -6.47
C PHE A 40 2.81 1.18 -6.40
N ALA A 41 2.15 1.51 -7.50
CA ALA A 41 1.07 2.50 -7.53
C ALA A 41 -0.14 1.92 -8.27
N PHE A 42 -1.31 2.07 -7.67
CA PHE A 42 -2.55 1.76 -8.36
C PHE A 42 -2.78 2.77 -9.49
N PRO A 43 -3.36 2.34 -10.63
CA PRO A 43 -3.90 3.27 -11.62
C PRO A 43 -4.86 4.25 -10.95
N ALA A 44 -4.87 5.50 -11.44
CA ALA A 44 -5.77 6.51 -10.92
C ALA A 44 -7.23 6.07 -11.11
N ALA A 45 -8.05 6.21 -10.07
CA ALA A 45 -9.47 5.88 -10.08
C ALA A 45 -10.26 6.86 -9.22
N SER A 46 -11.48 7.20 -9.63
CA SER A 46 -12.36 8.02 -8.81
C SER A 46 -12.71 7.30 -7.50
N PHE A 47 -12.65 8.01 -6.37
CA PHE A 47 -13.16 7.52 -5.09
C PHE A 47 -14.64 7.85 -4.85
N GLU A 48 -15.30 8.53 -5.79
CA GLU A 48 -16.74 8.82 -5.75
C GLU A 48 -17.22 9.50 -4.44
N GLY A 49 -16.38 10.34 -3.84
CA GLY A 49 -16.70 11.00 -2.57
C GLY A 49 -16.74 10.05 -1.36
N GLN A 50 -16.37 8.77 -1.54
CA GLN A 50 -16.35 7.78 -0.49
C GLN A 50 -15.17 7.99 0.46
N ARG A 51 -15.39 7.69 1.74
CA ARG A 51 -14.31 7.73 2.73
C ARG A 51 -13.39 6.52 2.56
N VAL A 52 -12.14 6.77 2.20
CA VAL A 52 -11.07 5.76 2.20
C VAL A 52 -10.56 5.57 3.63
N ARG A 53 -10.40 4.31 4.06
CA ARG A 53 -9.81 3.96 5.36
C ARG A 53 -8.59 3.06 5.14
N PRO A 54 -7.55 3.16 5.97
CA PRO A 54 -6.48 2.17 5.98
C PRO A 54 -7.05 0.77 6.23
N TRP A 55 -6.54 -0.22 5.51
CA TRP A 55 -6.89 -1.63 5.68
C TRP A 55 -5.63 -2.42 6.02
N PHE A 56 -5.73 -3.25 7.05
CA PHE A 56 -4.62 -4.05 7.57
C PHE A 56 -5.04 -5.50 7.67
N LEU A 57 -4.19 -6.41 7.21
CA LEU A 57 -4.35 -7.84 7.37
C LEU A 57 -3.06 -8.40 7.95
N VAL A 58 -3.17 -9.04 9.11
CA VAL A 58 -2.07 -9.74 9.78
C VAL A 58 -2.43 -11.21 9.81
N TRP A 59 -1.53 -12.07 9.32
CA TRP A 59 -1.77 -13.50 9.21
C TRP A 59 -0.54 -14.28 9.72
N GLY A 60 -0.79 -15.44 10.33
CA GLY A 60 0.24 -16.31 10.91
C GLY A 60 0.48 -16.06 12.40
N GLU A 61 0.87 -17.13 13.10
CA GLU A 61 1.20 -17.06 14.53
C GLU A 61 2.44 -16.19 14.76
N GLY A 62 2.35 -15.26 15.73
CA GLY A 62 3.45 -14.35 16.07
C GLY A 62 3.58 -13.11 15.18
N SER A 63 2.84 -13.00 14.08
CA SER A 63 2.86 -11.82 13.21
C SER A 63 2.31 -10.58 13.91
N ARG A 64 2.97 -9.42 13.69
CA ARG A 64 2.57 -8.13 14.26
C ARG A 64 2.77 -7.02 13.23
N LEU A 65 1.89 -6.03 13.27
CA LEU A 65 2.01 -4.78 12.52
C LEU A 65 1.92 -3.62 13.52
N SER A 66 2.82 -2.65 13.39
CA SER A 66 2.75 -1.38 14.12
C SER A 66 2.67 -0.22 13.14
N LEU A 67 1.96 0.83 13.53
CA LEU A 67 1.99 2.09 12.83
C LEU A 67 3.20 2.88 13.34
N CYS A 68 3.98 3.43 12.41
CA CYS A 68 4.94 4.46 12.76
C CYS A 68 4.18 5.73 13.16
N PRO A 69 4.65 6.45 14.20
CA PRO A 69 4.10 7.75 14.55
C PRO A 69 4.32 8.78 13.44
#